data_AF-A0A9X2WBJ1-F1
#
_entry.id   AF-A0A9X2WBJ1-F1
#
_cell.length_a   1.000
_cell.length_b   1.000
_cell.length_c   1.000
_cell.angle_alpha   90.00
_cell.angle_beta   90.00
_cell.angle_gamma   90.00
#
_symmetry.space_group_name_H-M   'P 1'
#
loop_
_entity.id
_entity.type
_entity.pdbx_description
1 polymer ?
#
loop_
_entity_poly.entity_id
_entity_poly.type
_entity_poly.pdbx_seq_one_letter_code
_entity_poly.pdbx_strand_id
1 'polypeptide(L)'
;MGFCGGCVGFLTGLVLSTGPVSVPIFTAYGLSGGAFIGTEAASALLLYVSKAGTFAIQDALSVPVALTGVFVGGGILLGTLSSKTLVRRLSATHFSVLIDVILLISGAGLLYSAWGEK
;
A
#
# COMPACT_ATOMS: atom_id res chain seq x y z
N MET A 1 13.96 -6.97 -7.98
CA MET A 1 13.12 -6.48 -6.87
C MET A 1 13.79 -5.43 -5.99
N GLY A 2 15.00 -5.65 -5.45
CA GLY A 2 15.61 -4.70 -4.50
C GLY A 2 15.72 -3.25 -4.98
N PHE A 3 16.10 -3.02 -6.24
CA PHE A 3 16.16 -1.68 -6.82
C PHE A 3 14.78 -1.01 -6.91
N CYS A 4 13.80 -1.69 -7.52
CA CYS A 4 12.43 -1.16 -7.62
C CYS A 4 11.80 -0.93 -6.24
N GLY A 5 12.02 -1.84 -5.29
CA GLY A 5 11.57 -1.69 -3.90
C GLY A 5 12.24 -0.51 -3.19
N GLY A 6 13.53 -0.26 -3.45
CA GLY A 6 14.24 0.92 -2.97
C GLY A 6 13.67 2.23 -3.55
N CYS A 7 13.40 2.28 -4.85
CA CYS A 7 12.76 3.44 -5.48
C CYS A 7 11.36 3.69 -4.93
N VAL A 8 10.53 2.65 -4.84
CA VAL A 8 9.18 2.74 -4.27
C VAL A 8 9.25 3.20 -2.82
N GLY A 9 10.10 2.58 -1.99
CA GLY A 9 10.25 2.94 -0.59
C GLY A 9 10.74 4.37 -0.37
N PHE A 10 11.65 4.85 -1.21
CA PHE A 10 12.07 6.26 -1.22
C PHE A 10 10.89 7.19 -1.53
N LEU A 11 10.12 6.88 -2.58
CA LEU A 11 8.93 7.63 -2.94
C LEU A 11 7.87 7.59 -1.82
N THR A 12 7.62 6.44 -1.18
CA THR A 12 6.70 6.33 -0.03
C THR A 12 7.18 7.13 1.19
N GLY A 13 8.50 7.34 1.30
CA GLY A 13 9.09 8.25 2.28
C GLY A 13 8.65 9.69 2.03
N LEU A 14 8.70 10.14 0.78
CA LEU A 14 8.40 11.51 0.35
C LEU A 14 6.89 11.82 0.26
N VAL A 15 6.09 10.93 -0.33
CA VAL A 15 4.65 11.12 -0.57
C VAL A 15 3.79 10.18 0.27
N LEU A 16 2.50 10.53 0.41
CA LEU A 16 1.57 9.81 1.27
C LEU A 16 1.25 8.38 0.80
N SER A 17 1.26 8.09 -0.51
CA SER A 17 0.92 6.76 -1.05
C SER A 17 1.58 6.49 -2.41
N THR A 18 2.23 5.32 -2.53
CA THR A 18 2.84 4.82 -3.78
C THR A 18 2.20 3.53 -4.27
N GLY A 19 1.03 3.15 -3.74
CA GLY A 19 0.28 1.97 -4.18
C GLY A 19 0.14 1.84 -5.70
N PRO A 20 -0.17 2.91 -6.45
CA PRO A 20 -0.32 2.84 -7.90
C PRO A 20 0.97 2.51 -8.64
N VAL A 21 2.13 2.66 -7.98
CA VAL A 21 3.46 2.37 -8.53
C VAL A 21 3.97 1.00 -8.05
N SER A 22 3.65 0.58 -6.82
CA SER A 22 4.02 -0.75 -6.31
C SER A 22 3.24 -1.87 -6.98
N VAL A 23 1.93 -1.68 -7.17
CA VAL A 23 1.02 -2.68 -7.73
C VAL A 23 1.47 -3.20 -9.11
N PRO A 24 1.82 -2.37 -10.12
CA PRO A 24 2.29 -2.82 -11.42
C PRO A 24 3.61 -3.59 -11.34
N ILE A 25 4.49 -3.23 -10.39
CA ILE A 25 5.77 -3.91 -10.19
C ILE A 25 5.51 -5.34 -9.74
N PHE A 26 4.65 -5.55 -8.74
CA PHE A 26 4.32 -6.89 -8.26
C PHE A 26 3.58 -7.72 -9.31
N THR A 27 2.64 -7.14 -10.06
CA THR A 27 1.95 -7.85 -11.15
C THR A 27 2.87 -8.19 -12.31
N ALA A 28 3.85 -7.32 -12.63
CA ALA A 28 4.86 -7.60 -13.66
C ALA A 28 5.79 -8.78 -13.28
N TYR A 29 5.97 -9.03 -11.98
CA TYR A 29 6.65 -10.22 -11.48
C TYR A 29 5.76 -11.49 -11.47
N GLY A 30 4.54 -11.41 -12.01
CA GLY A 30 3.60 -12.54 -12.10
C GLY A 30 2.82 -12.81 -10.82
N LEU A 31 2.90 -11.94 -9.81
CA LEU A 31 2.11 -12.11 -8.59
C LEU A 31 0.65 -11.77 -8.89
N SER A 32 -0.25 -12.66 -8.47
CA SER A 32 -1.70 -12.48 -8.59
C SER A 32 -2.42 -13.03 -7.36
N GLY A 33 -3.66 -12.56 -7.13
CA GLY A 33 -4.51 -13.01 -6.03
C GLY A 33 -3.84 -12.93 -4.66
N GLY A 34 -3.87 -14.04 -3.91
CA GLY A 34 -3.35 -14.08 -2.54
C GLY A 34 -1.84 -13.84 -2.41
N ALA A 35 -1.03 -14.26 -3.41
CA ALA A 35 0.40 -14.03 -3.40
C ALA A 35 0.71 -12.53 -3.53
N PHE A 36 0.02 -11.85 -4.45
CA PHE A 36 0.12 -10.40 -4.60
C PHE A 36 -0.28 -9.67 -3.31
N ILE A 37 -1.46 -9.97 -2.75
CA ILE A 37 -1.96 -9.29 -1.55
C ILE A 37 -1.02 -9.50 -0.36
N GLY A 38 -0.50 -10.71 -0.19
CA GLY A 38 0.43 -11.03 0.90
C GLY A 38 1.77 -10.29 0.77
N THR A 39 2.36 -10.27 -0.42
CA THR A 39 3.64 -9.61 -0.66
C THR A 39 3.52 -8.09 -0.59
N GLU A 40 2.45 -7.50 -1.14
CA GLU A 40 2.18 -6.06 -1.02
C GLU A 40 1.99 -5.67 0.44
N ALA A 41 1.18 -6.43 1.20
CA ALA A 41 0.94 -6.15 2.61
C ALA A 41 2.21 -6.27 3.46
N ALA A 42 3.03 -7.30 3.24
CA ALA A 42 4.31 -7.45 3.92
C ALA A 42 5.28 -6.30 3.58
N SER A 43 5.34 -5.90 2.31
CA SER A 43 6.18 -4.79 1.84
C SER A 43 5.73 -3.46 2.46
N ALA A 44 4.41 -3.19 2.44
CA ALA A 44 3.84 -2.00 3.06
C ALA A 44 4.09 -1.95 4.58
N LEU A 45 3.93 -3.09 5.27
CA LEU A 45 4.20 -3.17 6.70
C LEU A 45 5.65 -2.81 7.01
N LEU A 46 6.61 -3.39 6.28
CA LEU A 46 8.03 -3.06 6.45
C LEU A 46 8.30 -1.58 6.21
N LEU A 47 7.78 -1.01 5.11
CA LEU A 47 7.94 0.40 4.79
C LEU A 47 7.39 1.33 5.88
N TYR A 48 6.15 1.07 6.35
CA TYR A 48 5.52 1.93 7.35
C TYR A 48 6.11 1.74 8.75
N VAL A 49 6.56 0.54 9.11
CA VAL A 49 7.30 0.32 10.36
C VAL A 49 8.63 1.06 10.33
N SER A 50 9.36 1.00 9.21
CA SER A 50 10.57 1.80 9.03
C SER A 50 10.29 3.30 9.15
N LYS A 51 9.23 3.81 8.50
CA LYS A 51 8.83 5.22 8.56
C LYS A 51 8.46 5.65 9.99
N ALA A 52 7.67 4.85 10.69
CA ALA A 52 7.30 5.10 12.08
C ALA A 52 8.54 5.10 13.00
N GLY A 53 9.47 4.15 12.81
CA GLY A 53 10.74 4.11 13.53
C GLY A 53 11.60 5.35 13.27
N THR A 54 11.69 5.80 12.02
CA THR A 54 12.41 7.02 11.65
C THR A 54 11.80 8.28 12.28
N PHE A 55 10.47 8.36 12.41
CA PHE A 55 9.82 9.45 13.14
C PHE A 55 10.01 9.35 14.65
N ALA A 56 10.03 8.14 15.22
CA ALA A 56 10.31 7.93 16.63
C ALA A 56 11.73 8.39 17.01
N ILE A 57 12.73 8.06 16.17
CA ILE A 57 14.14 8.46 16.41
C ILE A 57 14.34 9.98 16.30
N GLN A 58 13.51 10.66 15.51
CA GLN A 58 13.55 12.12 15.34
C GLN A 58 12.69 12.89 16.34
N ASP A 59 12.16 12.24 17.38
CA ASP A 59 11.20 12.81 18.32
C ASP A 59 9.94 13.42 17.65
N ALA A 60 9.67 13.01 16.40
CA ALA A 60 8.53 13.46 15.60
C ALA A 60 7.29 12.57 15.80
N LEU A 61 7.41 11.45 16.54
CA LEU A 61 6.31 10.54 16.84
C LEU A 61 5.83 10.73 18.28
N SER A 62 4.70 11.42 18.44
CA SER A 62 4.07 11.59 19.75
C SER A 62 3.32 10.33 20.20
N VAL A 63 3.29 10.08 21.51
CA VAL A 63 2.55 8.94 22.12
C VAL A 63 1.07 8.91 21.72
N PRO A 64 0.33 10.05 21.69
CA PRO A 64 -1.05 10.04 21.22
C PRO A 64 -1.19 9.57 19.78
N VAL A 65 -0.30 10.01 18.87
CA VAL A 65 -0.31 9.59 17.45
C VAL A 65 -0.02 8.09 17.33
N ALA A 66 0.93 7.58 18.11
CA ALA A 66 1.24 6.15 18.14
C ALA A 66 0.04 5.31 18.60
N LEU A 67 -0.66 5.72 19.66
CA LEU A 67 -1.85 5.05 20.16
C LEU A 67 -2.99 5.09 19.13
N THR A 68 -3.26 6.25 18.53
CA THR A 68 -4.24 6.36 17.43
C THR A 68 -3.88 5.43 16.28
N GLY A 69 -2.60 5.36 15.91
CA GLY A 69 -2.10 4.43 14.89
C GLY A 69 -2.39 2.97 15.24
N VAL A 70 -2.19 2.55 16.49
CA VAL A 70 -2.49 1.19 16.95
C VAL A 70 -4.00 0.89 16.87
N PHE A 71 -4.86 1.82 17.32
CA PHE A 71 -6.31 1.61 17.26
C PHE A 71 -6.83 1.58 15.83
N VAL A 72 -6.40 2.51 14.98
CA VAL A 72 -6.78 2.56 13.56
C VAL A 72 -6.26 1.31 12.83
N GLY A 73 -4.99 0.96 13.03
CA GLY A 73 -4.38 -0.23 12.45
C GLY A 73 -5.09 -1.52 12.90
N GLY A 74 -5.45 -1.61 14.19
CA GLY A 74 -6.23 -2.72 14.73
C GLY A 74 -7.61 -2.84 14.08
N GLY A 75 -8.32 -1.71 13.88
CA GLY A 75 -9.60 -1.69 13.17
C GLY A 75 -9.47 -2.17 11.72
N ILE A 76 -8.45 -1.71 11.00
CA ILE A 76 -8.15 -2.16 9.62
C ILE A 76 -7.85 -3.66 9.60
N LEU A 77 -7.03 -4.15 10.54
CA LEU A 77 -6.70 -5.58 10.63
C LEU A 77 -7.96 -6.41 10.86
N LEU A 78 -8.80 -6.03 11.82
CA LEU A 78 -10.06 -6.72 12.10
C LEU A 78 -11.00 -6.70 10.88
N GLY A 79 -11.18 -5.55 10.24
CA GLY A 79 -12.00 -5.43 9.04
C GLY A 79 -11.49 -6.32 7.89
N THR A 80 -10.18 -6.38 7.70
CA THR A 80 -9.53 -7.22 6.67
C THR A 80 -9.69 -8.71 6.98
N LEU A 81 -9.56 -9.11 8.25
CA LEU A 81 -9.77 -10.49 8.68
C LEU A 81 -11.22 -10.92 8.48
N SER A 82 -12.19 -10.07 8.82
CA SER A 82 -13.62 -10.34 8.63
C SER A 82 -14.01 -10.47 7.15
N SER A 83 -13.38 -9.70 6.26
CA SER A 83 -13.66 -9.70 4.82
C SER A 83 -12.83 -10.72 4.01
N LYS A 84 -11.94 -11.47 4.68
CA LYS A 84 -11.09 -12.51 4.04
C LYS A 84 -11.89 -13.56 3.25
N THR A 85 -13.07 -13.94 3.72
CA THR A 85 -13.94 -14.90 3.03
C THR A 85 -14.47 -14.36 1.69
N LEU A 86 -14.74 -13.06 1.63
CA LEU A 86 -15.22 -12.38 0.43
C LEU A 86 -14.11 -12.32 -0.62
N VAL A 87 -12.91 -11.91 -0.21
CA VAL A 87 -11.74 -11.83 -1.10
C VAL A 87 -11.36 -13.20 -1.67
N ARG A 88 -11.48 -14.27 -0.87
CA ARG A 88 -11.20 -15.64 -1.32
C ARG A 88 -12.18 -16.17 -2.37
N ARG A 89 -13.36 -15.58 -2.52
CA ARG A 89 -14.37 -16.00 -3.51
C ARG A 89 -14.17 -15.35 -4.89
N LEU A 90 -13.24 -14.41 -5.02
CA LEU A 90 -12.94 -13.76 -6.30
C LEU A 90 -12.20 -14.73 -7.23
N SER A 91 -12.68 -14.84 -8.48
CA SER A 91 -11.90 -15.55 -9.52
C SER A 91 -10.68 -14.73 -9.93
N ALA A 92 -9.68 -15.39 -10.51
CA ALA A 92 -8.46 -14.73 -11.01
C ALA A 92 -8.78 -13.58 -11.99
N THR A 93 -9.79 -13.76 -12.85
CA THR A 93 -10.23 -12.74 -13.81
C THR A 93 -10.82 -11.51 -13.10
N HIS A 94 -11.69 -11.71 -12.10
CA HIS A 94 -12.27 -10.59 -11.35
C HIS A 94 -11.19 -9.84 -10.56
N PHE A 95 -10.21 -10.57 -10.02
CA PHE A 95 -9.08 -9.96 -9.33
C PHE A 95 -8.26 -9.07 -10.26
N SER A 96 -7.88 -9.56 -11.44
CA SER A 96 -7.12 -8.76 -12.41
C SER A 96 -7.88 -7.53 -12.87
N VAL A 97 -9.18 -7.67 -13.23
CA VAL A 97 -10.00 -6.52 -13.63
C VAL A 97 -10.10 -5.49 -12.51
N LEU A 98 -10.24 -5.92 -11.26
CA LEU A 98 -10.29 -5.01 -10.11
C LEU A 98 -8.97 -4.24 -9.95
N ILE A 99 -7.83 -4.93 -10.06
CA ILE A 99 -6.51 -4.30 -10.01
C ILE A 99 -6.34 -3.29 -11.16
N ASP A 100 -6.71 -3.66 -12.39
CA ASP A 100 -6.62 -2.78 -13.55
C ASP A 100 -7.48 -1.51 -13.39
N VAL A 101 -8.70 -1.65 -12.89
CA VAL A 101 -9.59 -0.51 -12.60
C VAL A 101 -8.99 0.40 -11.52
N ILE A 102 -8.46 -0.17 -10.43
CA ILE A 102 -7.82 0.61 -9.37
C ILE A 102 -6.58 1.35 -9.90
N LEU A 103 -5.77 0.69 -10.72
CA LEU A 103 -4.60 1.29 -11.36
C LEU A 103 -4.98 2.41 -12.32
N LEU A 104 -6.03 2.23 -13.12
CA LEU A 104 -6.54 3.25 -14.04
C LEU A 104 -6.99 4.50 -13.27
N ILE A 105 -7.81 4.31 -12.24
CA ILE A 105 -8.31 5.41 -11.40
C ILE A 105 -7.14 6.12 -10.71
N SER A 106 -6.21 5.36 -10.15
CA SER A 106 -5.09 5.93 -9.42
C SER A 106 -4.10 6.66 -10.33
N GLY A 107 -3.80 6.08 -11.50
CA GLY A 107 -2.96 6.71 -12.52
C GLY A 107 -3.60 8.01 -13.04
N ALA A 108 -4.91 8.01 -13.29
CA ALA A 108 -5.64 9.23 -13.63
C ALA A 108 -5.57 10.29 -12.51
N GLY A 109 -5.69 9.87 -11.25
CA GLY A 109 -5.53 10.74 -10.08
C GLY A 109 -4.14 11.37 -10.00
N LEU A 110 -3.08 10.59 -10.25
CA LEU A 110 -1.70 11.09 -10.29
C LEU A 110 -1.48 12.10 -11.42
N LEU A 111 -2.03 11.83 -12.62
CA LEU A 111 -1.97 12.77 -13.74
C LEU A 111 -2.74 14.05 -13.44
N TYR A 112 -3.90 13.94 -12.79
CA TYR A 112 -4.70 15.09 -12.38
C TYR A 112 -3.96 15.94 -11.34
N SER A 113 -3.38 15.35 -10.30
CA SER A 113 -2.63 16.11 -9.29
C SER A 113 -1.42 16.82 -9.91
N ALA A 114 -0.71 16.15 -10.84
CA ALA A 114 0.42 16.75 -11.54
C ALA A 114 0.03 17.95 -12.43
N TRP A 115 -1.20 17.97 -12.95
CA TRP A 115 -1.69 19.06 -13.80
C TRP A 115 -2.39 20.16 -12.99
N GLY A 116 -2.99 19.81 -11.85
CA GLY A 116 -3.76 20.69 -10.99
C GLY A 116 -2.93 21.59 -10.06
N GLU A 117 -1.64 21.32 -9.86
CA GLU A 117 -0.70 22.20 -9.15
C GLU A 117 -0.26 23.40 -10.03
N LYS A 118 -1.22 24.22 -10.46
CA LYS A 118 -1.00 25.58 -10.95
C LYS A 118 -1.52 26.61 -9.96
#